data_AF-B2ZNY4-F1
#
_entry.id   AF-B2ZNY4-F1
#
_cell.length_a   1.000
_cell.length_b   1.000
_cell.length_c   1.000
_cell.angle_alpha   90.00
_cell.angle_beta   90.00
_cell.angle_gamma   90.00
#
_symmetry.space_group_name_H-M   'P 1'
#
loop_
_entity.id
_entity.type
_entity.pdbx_description
1 polymer ?
#
loop_
_entity_poly.entity_id
_entity_poly.type
_entity_poly.pdbx_seq_one_letter_code
_entity_poly.pdbx_strand_id
1 'polypeptide(L)'
;MTRACVLLALMLSACLSHPLIDSQRLFSIAVNRIQHLHMLAQRIFSELESSLQIEEQRQLNKIFLPDFCNSDDIISPIDKHETQRSSVLRLLTVSYRLIECWEFPSQSLPGGSVLRNQISPKLSELKNGIHILIRTSQGAGDALVEADPMSPYGGYYQALGGDGSLRGSYEMLACFKKDMHKVETYLTVAKCRLSPEDNCTL
;
A
#
# COMPACT_ATOMS: atom_id res chain seq x y z
N MET A 1 -34.49 10.91 -37.90
CA MET A 1 -33.14 11.43 -37.54
C MET A 1 -32.98 11.61 -36.03
N THR A 2 -33.95 12.19 -35.32
CA THR A 2 -33.93 12.41 -33.85
C THR A 2 -33.72 11.16 -32.99
N ARG A 3 -34.36 10.03 -33.31
CA ARG A 3 -34.18 8.77 -32.56
C ARG A 3 -32.77 8.17 -32.68
N ALA A 4 -32.13 8.32 -33.84
CA ALA A 4 -30.77 7.86 -34.05
C ALA A 4 -29.76 8.71 -33.27
N CYS A 5 -29.97 10.03 -33.21
CA CYS A 5 -29.13 10.93 -32.41
C CYS A 5 -29.25 10.66 -30.90
N VAL A 6 -30.44 10.35 -30.39
CA VAL A 6 -30.64 10.01 -28.97
C VAL A 6 -29.96 8.69 -28.63
N LEU A 7 -30.06 7.67 -29.49
CA LEU A 7 -29.38 6.39 -29.28
C LEU A 7 -27.86 6.55 -29.35
N LEU A 8 -27.33 7.33 -30.30
CA LEU A 8 -25.90 7.66 -30.37
C LEU A 8 -25.42 8.41 -29.13
N ALA A 9 -26.18 9.39 -28.64
CA ALA A 9 -25.84 10.13 -27.43
C ALA A 9 -25.85 9.24 -26.17
N LEU A 10 -26.82 8.34 -26.04
CA LEU A 10 -26.89 7.36 -24.94
C LEU A 10 -25.76 6.32 -24.99
N MET A 11 -25.38 5.87 -26.20
CA MET A 11 -24.27 4.95 -26.38
C MET A 11 -22.92 5.63 -26.11
N LEU A 12 -22.75 6.88 -26.55
CA LEU A 12 -21.57 7.69 -26.26
C LEU A 12 -21.44 7.97 -24.76
N SER A 13 -22.54 8.33 -24.07
CA SER A 13 -22.52 8.54 -22.62
C SER A 13 -22.19 7.25 -21.87
N ALA A 14 -22.80 6.12 -22.23
CA ALA A 14 -22.52 4.81 -21.61
C ALA A 14 -21.07 4.33 -21.81
N CYS A 15 -20.46 4.68 -22.95
CA CYS A 15 -19.05 4.38 -23.23
C CYS A 15 -18.09 5.28 -22.44
N LEU A 16 -18.47 6.54 -22.20
CA LEU A 16 -17.71 7.49 -21.37
C LEU A 16 -17.84 7.19 -19.86
N SER A 17 -18.94 6.58 -19.41
CA SER A 17 -19.14 6.19 -17.99
C SER A 17 -18.41 4.90 -17.60
N HIS A 18 -18.21 3.98 -18.53
CA HIS A 18 -17.59 2.66 -18.26
C HIS A 18 -16.18 2.76 -17.63
N PRO A 19 -15.25 3.56 -18.18
CA PRO A 19 -13.89 3.69 -17.64
C PRO A 19 -13.85 4.25 -16.21
N LEU A 20 -14.75 5.20 -15.91
CA LEU A 20 -14.86 5.80 -14.58
C LEU A 20 -15.41 4.81 -13.55
N ILE A 21 -16.49 4.09 -13.88
CA ILE A 21 -17.08 3.06 -13.00
C ILE A 21 -16.09 1.92 -12.74
N ASP A 22 -15.32 1.52 -13.76
CA ASP A 22 -14.31 0.48 -13.62
C ASP A 22 -13.15 0.94 -12.71
N SER A 23 -12.71 2.20 -12.83
CA SER A 23 -11.68 2.78 -11.95
C SER A 23 -12.12 2.82 -10.47
N GLN A 24 -13.35 3.26 -10.17
CA GLN A 24 -13.87 3.33 -8.80
C GLN A 24 -13.97 1.94 -8.15
N ARG A 25 -14.36 0.94 -8.95
CA ARG A 25 -14.38 -0.47 -8.51
C ARG A 25 -12.97 -0.97 -8.20
N LEU A 26 -12.00 -0.72 -9.07
CA LEU A 26 -10.60 -1.10 -8.87
C LEU A 26 -10.00 -0.44 -7.61
N PHE A 27 -10.29 0.84 -7.38
CA PHE A 27 -9.90 1.54 -6.16
C PHE A 27 -10.51 0.90 -4.90
N SER A 28 -11.80 0.57 -4.93
CA SER A 28 -12.46 -0.09 -3.80
C SER A 28 -11.87 -1.46 -3.49
N ILE A 29 -11.52 -2.23 -4.51
CA ILE A 29 -10.82 -3.51 -4.36
C ILE A 29 -9.42 -3.30 -3.75
N ALA A 30 -8.66 -2.33 -4.25
CA ALA A 30 -7.32 -2.04 -3.75
C ALA A 30 -7.35 -1.57 -2.28
N VAL A 31 -8.24 -0.63 -1.93
CA VAL A 31 -8.45 -0.13 -0.56
C VAL A 31 -8.83 -1.26 0.39
N ASN A 32 -9.79 -2.12 0.00
CA ASN A 32 -10.16 -3.26 0.82
C ASN A 32 -8.96 -4.21 1.04
N ARG A 33 -8.21 -4.54 -0.02
CA ARG A 33 -7.04 -5.42 0.07
C ARG A 33 -5.95 -4.87 1.00
N ILE A 34 -5.64 -3.58 0.93
CA ILE A 34 -4.65 -2.98 1.83
C ILE A 34 -5.16 -2.90 3.28
N GLN A 35 -6.46 -2.61 3.49
CA GLN A 35 -7.06 -2.65 4.83
C GLN A 35 -6.91 -4.03 5.47
N HIS A 36 -7.16 -5.09 4.71
CA HIS A 36 -6.93 -6.45 5.17
C HIS A 36 -5.46 -6.73 5.52
N LEU A 37 -4.51 -6.26 4.70
CA LEU A 37 -3.08 -6.38 4.99
C LEU A 37 -2.65 -5.59 6.23
N HIS A 38 -3.12 -4.36 6.38
CA HIS A 38 -2.83 -3.54 7.55
C HIS A 38 -3.40 -4.14 8.83
N MET A 39 -4.65 -4.64 8.81
CA MET A 39 -5.22 -5.38 9.94
C MET A 39 -4.41 -6.61 10.32
N LEU A 40 -3.91 -7.37 9.34
CA LEU A 40 -3.02 -8.50 9.60
C LEU A 40 -1.72 -8.03 10.25
N ALA A 41 -1.08 -6.97 9.72
CA ALA A 41 0.14 -6.40 10.27
C ALA A 41 -0.05 -5.93 11.73
N GLN A 42 -1.16 -5.26 12.03
CA GLN A 42 -1.52 -4.85 13.39
C GLN A 42 -1.65 -6.06 14.31
N ARG A 43 -2.39 -7.09 13.89
CA ARG A 43 -2.60 -8.30 14.69
C ARG A 43 -1.27 -8.98 15.04
N ILE A 44 -0.42 -9.24 14.04
CA ILE A 44 0.85 -9.95 14.23
C ILE A 44 1.78 -9.13 15.16
N PHE A 45 1.81 -7.81 14.97
CA PHE A 45 2.61 -6.93 15.84
C PHE A 45 2.09 -6.95 17.27
N SER A 46 0.77 -6.84 17.49
CA SER A 46 0.17 -6.90 18.83
C SER A 46 0.36 -8.27 19.50
N GLU A 47 0.31 -9.36 18.74
CA GLU A 47 0.61 -10.71 19.24
C GLU A 47 2.06 -10.79 19.75
N LEU A 48 3.03 -10.28 18.96
CA LEU A 48 4.42 -10.18 19.41
C LEU A 48 4.51 -9.34 20.69
N GLU A 49 3.98 -8.12 20.72
CA GLU A 49 4.04 -7.24 21.88
C GLU A 49 3.44 -7.88 23.14
N SER A 50 2.32 -8.59 22.99
CA SER A 50 1.65 -9.27 24.10
C SER A 50 2.47 -10.43 24.69
N SER A 51 3.40 -10.98 23.91
CA SER A 51 4.30 -12.05 24.36
C SER A 51 5.54 -11.54 25.12
N LEU A 52 5.80 -10.23 25.09
CA LEU A 52 6.97 -9.62 25.71
C LEU A 52 6.72 -9.30 27.19
N GLN A 53 7.79 -9.30 27.99
CA GLN A 53 7.72 -8.71 29.31
C GLN A 53 7.59 -7.18 29.19
N ILE A 54 6.90 -6.55 30.14
CA ILE A 54 6.63 -5.10 30.14
C ILE A 54 7.92 -4.27 30.01
N GLU A 55 9.01 -4.71 30.64
CA GLU A 55 10.29 -4.00 30.60
C GLU A 55 11.00 -4.16 29.24
N GLU A 56 10.94 -5.35 28.63
CA GLU A 56 11.45 -5.60 27.27
C GLU A 56 10.69 -4.77 26.25
N GLN A 57 9.36 -4.71 26.36
CA GLN A 57 8.51 -3.88 25.50
C GLN A 57 8.87 -2.40 25.63
N ARG A 58 9.09 -1.90 26.86
CA ARG A 58 9.53 -0.51 27.09
C ARG A 58 10.90 -0.23 26.49
N GLN A 59 11.84 -1.17 26.59
CA GLN A 59 13.17 -1.00 26.00
C GLN A 59 13.12 -0.98 24.48
N LEU A 60 12.38 -1.92 23.87
CA LEU A 60 12.21 -1.96 22.41
C LEU A 60 11.49 -0.70 21.89
N ASN A 61 10.44 -0.24 22.56
CA ASN A 61 9.78 1.03 22.23
C ASN A 61 10.71 2.26 22.35
N LYS A 62 11.68 2.24 23.29
CA LYS A 62 12.65 3.33 23.46
C LYS A 62 13.77 3.30 22.43
N ILE A 63 14.23 2.10 22.06
CA ILE A 63 15.33 1.89 21.12
C ILE A 63 14.83 2.06 19.69
N PHE A 64 13.58 1.65 19.42
CA PHE A 64 12.99 1.66 18.10
C PHE A 64 12.03 2.84 17.94
N LEU A 65 12.56 3.94 17.41
CA LEU A 65 11.73 4.93 16.76
C LEU A 65 11.30 4.34 15.41
N PRO A 66 10.00 4.31 15.07
CA PRO A 66 9.52 3.86 13.76
C PRO A 66 10.06 4.65 12.56
N ASP A 67 10.97 5.60 12.77
CA ASP A 67 11.57 6.50 11.79
C ASP A 67 12.73 5.87 10.99
N PHE A 68 13.12 4.63 11.30
CA PHE A 68 14.22 3.92 10.64
C PHE A 68 13.74 2.62 9.98
N CYS A 69 12.87 2.73 8.99
CA CYS A 69 12.55 1.63 8.10
C CYS A 69 13.25 1.86 6.77
N ASN A 70 13.69 0.80 6.09
CA ASN A 70 14.33 0.96 4.77
C ASN A 70 13.41 1.62 3.73
N SER A 71 12.09 1.54 3.93
CA SER A 71 11.11 2.22 3.11
C SER A 71 11.13 3.74 3.27
N ASP A 72 11.81 4.29 4.27
CA ASP A 72 11.92 5.74 4.48
C ASP A 72 12.83 6.42 3.44
N ASP A 73 13.66 5.65 2.71
CA ASP A 73 14.37 6.13 1.51
C ASP A 73 13.40 6.46 0.36
N ILE A 74 12.18 5.89 0.37
CA ILE A 74 11.15 6.24 -0.59
C ILE A 74 10.59 7.62 -0.23
N ILE A 75 10.87 8.60 -1.09
CA ILE A 75 10.29 9.95 -0.97
C ILE A 75 8.77 9.84 -1.01
N SER A 76 8.15 9.99 0.14
CA SER A 76 6.72 9.79 0.36
C SER A 76 6.14 11.00 1.08
N PRO A 77 4.85 11.33 0.88
CA PRO A 77 4.22 12.41 1.63
C PRO A 77 4.35 12.19 3.14
N ILE A 78 5.00 13.12 3.83
CA ILE A 78 5.41 12.93 5.23
C ILE A 78 4.28 13.21 6.22
N ASP A 79 3.31 14.03 5.82
CA ASP A 79 2.21 14.45 6.67
C ASP A 79 0.85 14.46 5.95
N LYS A 80 -0.20 14.75 6.74
CA LYS A 80 -1.58 14.84 6.25
C LYS A 80 -1.74 15.89 5.16
N HIS A 81 -1.07 17.03 5.28
CA HIS A 81 -1.21 18.17 4.36
C HIS A 81 -0.58 17.88 3.00
N GLU A 82 0.61 17.26 2.98
CA GLU A 82 1.27 16.83 1.75
C GLU A 82 0.52 15.68 1.08
N THR A 83 0.01 14.73 1.88
CA THR A 83 -0.83 13.64 1.37
C THR A 83 -2.09 14.20 0.69
N GLN A 84 -2.75 15.15 1.33
CA GLN A 84 -3.95 15.83 0.80
C GLN A 84 -3.68 16.73 -0.41
N ARG A 85 -2.43 17.14 -0.67
CA ARG A 85 -2.05 17.92 -1.87
C ARG A 85 -1.47 17.09 -3.02
N SER A 86 -0.96 15.90 -2.73
CA SER A 86 -0.34 15.02 -3.73
C SER A 86 -1.31 14.66 -4.86
N SER A 87 -0.86 14.38 -6.08
CA SER A 87 -1.75 13.88 -7.14
C SER A 87 -2.16 12.42 -6.89
N VAL A 88 -3.27 11.96 -7.50
CA VAL A 88 -3.68 10.53 -7.45
C VAL A 88 -2.55 9.64 -7.97
N LEU A 89 -1.92 10.01 -9.09
CA LEU A 89 -0.80 9.29 -9.67
C LEU A 89 0.40 9.22 -8.72
N ARG A 90 0.74 10.31 -8.01
CA ARG A 90 1.82 10.32 -7.02
C ARG A 90 1.53 9.35 -5.88
N LEU A 91 0.32 9.39 -5.33
CA LEU A 91 -0.10 8.49 -4.26
C LEU A 91 -0.03 7.02 -4.70
N LEU A 92 -0.55 6.69 -5.88
CA LEU A 92 -0.48 5.34 -6.44
C LEU A 92 0.96 4.87 -6.67
N THR A 93 1.83 5.74 -7.19
CA THR A 93 3.23 5.41 -7.48
C THR A 93 4.00 5.12 -6.18
N VAL A 94 3.84 5.95 -5.16
CA VAL A 94 4.46 5.72 -3.85
C VAL A 94 3.90 4.45 -3.20
N SER A 95 2.57 4.25 -3.25
CA SER A 95 1.93 3.02 -2.79
C SER A 95 2.49 1.77 -3.48
N TYR A 96 2.68 1.80 -4.79
CA TYR A 96 3.27 0.70 -5.55
C TYR A 96 4.68 0.37 -5.04
N ARG A 97 5.53 1.39 -4.87
CA ARG A 97 6.91 1.21 -4.38
C ARG A 97 6.98 0.64 -2.98
N LEU A 98 6.13 1.12 -2.07
CA LEU A 98 6.04 0.58 -0.72
C LEU A 98 5.65 -0.91 -0.73
N ILE A 99 4.65 -1.30 -1.52
CA ILE A 99 4.25 -2.71 -1.63
C ILE A 99 5.35 -3.57 -2.25
N GLU A 100 6.00 -3.09 -3.31
CA GLU A 100 7.12 -3.75 -3.98
C GLU A 100 8.29 -4.00 -3.01
N CYS A 101 8.63 -3.03 -2.16
CA CYS A 101 9.65 -3.18 -1.10
C CYS A 101 9.38 -4.34 -0.16
N TRP A 102 8.11 -4.70 0.07
CA TRP A 102 7.72 -5.73 1.03
C TRP A 102 7.55 -7.13 0.41
N GLU A 103 7.52 -7.28 -0.91
CA GLU A 103 7.31 -8.59 -1.54
C GLU A 103 8.36 -9.62 -1.09
N PHE A 104 9.64 -9.24 -1.12
CA PHE A 104 10.73 -10.13 -0.69
C PHE A 104 10.85 -10.23 0.84
N PRO A 105 10.92 -9.12 1.61
CA PRO A 105 10.96 -9.17 3.07
C PRO A 105 9.79 -9.95 3.69
N SER A 106 8.60 -9.93 3.09
CA SER A 106 7.43 -10.65 3.63
C SER A 106 7.67 -12.14 3.89
N GLN A 107 8.60 -12.77 3.16
CA GLN A 107 8.97 -14.17 3.31
C GLN A 107 9.78 -14.46 4.59
N SER A 108 10.34 -13.42 5.20
CA SER A 108 11.13 -13.52 6.43
C SER A 108 10.37 -12.98 7.66
N LEU A 109 9.10 -12.56 7.51
CA LEU A 109 8.31 -12.06 8.63
C LEU A 109 8.22 -13.09 9.77
N PRO A 110 8.34 -12.67 11.05
CA PRO A 110 8.12 -13.57 12.18
C PRO A 110 6.65 -14.03 12.22
N GLY A 111 6.38 -15.20 12.83
CA GLY A 111 5.03 -15.79 12.90
C GLY A 111 4.79 -17.03 12.02
N GLY A 112 5.85 -17.61 11.44
CA GLY A 112 5.82 -18.91 10.79
C GLY A 112 5.39 -18.93 9.31
N SER A 113 5.53 -20.09 8.67
CA SER A 113 5.31 -20.27 7.23
C SER A 113 3.86 -20.03 6.79
N VAL A 114 2.89 -20.41 7.62
CA VAL A 114 1.46 -20.23 7.33
C VAL A 114 1.10 -18.75 7.15
N LEU A 115 1.63 -17.89 8.01
CA LEU A 115 1.42 -16.45 7.95
C LEU A 115 2.09 -15.83 6.73
N ARG A 116 3.35 -16.19 6.47
CA ARG A 116 4.12 -15.75 5.29
C ARG A 116 3.38 -16.11 3.99
N ASN A 117 2.88 -17.35 3.90
CA ASN A 117 2.11 -17.84 2.75
C ASN A 117 0.77 -17.10 2.56
N GLN A 118 0.24 -16.45 3.59
CA GLN A 118 -0.95 -15.60 3.46
C GLN A 118 -0.62 -14.17 3.02
N ILE A 119 0.51 -13.62 3.45
CA ILE A 119 0.88 -12.22 3.21
C ILE A 119 1.48 -12.03 1.80
N SER A 120 2.45 -12.86 1.40
CA SER A 120 3.18 -12.65 0.14
C SER A 120 2.27 -12.64 -1.10
N PRO A 121 1.28 -13.55 -1.26
CA PRO A 121 0.35 -13.48 -2.39
C PRO A 121 -0.52 -12.23 -2.36
N LYS A 122 -0.99 -11.80 -1.18
CA LYS A 122 -1.82 -10.60 -1.02
C LYS A 122 -1.07 -9.33 -1.42
N LEU A 123 0.22 -9.24 -1.07
CA LEU A 123 1.09 -8.13 -1.51
C LEU A 123 1.22 -8.11 -3.03
N SER A 124 1.48 -9.26 -3.66
CA SER A 124 1.63 -9.33 -5.12
C SER A 124 0.33 -9.00 -5.87
N GLU A 125 -0.81 -9.50 -5.38
CA GLU A 125 -2.13 -9.17 -5.93
C GLU A 125 -2.45 -7.67 -5.78
N LEU A 126 -2.14 -7.07 -4.63
CA LEU A 126 -2.30 -5.63 -4.42
C LEU A 126 -1.38 -4.82 -5.33
N LYS A 127 -0.10 -5.20 -5.45
CA LYS A 127 0.87 -4.55 -6.34
C LYS A 127 0.34 -4.51 -7.79
N ASN A 128 -0.14 -5.65 -8.28
CA ASN A 128 -0.72 -5.75 -9.62
C ASN A 128 -1.97 -4.86 -9.77
N GLY A 129 -2.83 -4.83 -8.75
CA GLY A 129 -3.99 -3.94 -8.72
C GLY A 129 -3.62 -2.45 -8.79
N ILE A 130 -2.62 -2.02 -8.02
CA ILE A 130 -2.11 -0.64 -8.04
C ILE A 130 -1.48 -0.34 -9.40
N HIS A 131 -0.72 -1.26 -9.99
CA HIS A 131 -0.12 -1.07 -11.31
C HIS A 131 -1.16 -0.87 -12.41
N ILE A 132 -2.29 -1.58 -12.34
CA ILE A 132 -3.43 -1.36 -13.25
C ILE A 132 -4.01 0.05 -13.03
N LEU A 133 -4.23 0.45 -11.77
CA LEU A 133 -4.72 1.79 -11.43
C LEU A 133 -3.81 2.91 -11.95
N ILE A 134 -2.49 2.75 -11.85
CA ILE A 134 -1.50 3.68 -12.40
C ILE A 134 -1.71 3.84 -13.90
N ARG A 135 -1.75 2.73 -14.64
CA ARG A 135 -1.95 2.75 -16.10
C ARG A 135 -3.28 3.38 -16.51
N THR A 136 -4.36 3.09 -15.79
CA THR A 136 -5.66 3.71 -16.03
C THR A 136 -5.63 5.21 -15.74
N SER A 137 -4.86 5.65 -14.73
CA SER A 137 -4.74 7.07 -14.35
C SER A 137 -3.86 7.92 -15.28
N GLN A 138 -2.90 7.31 -15.99
CA GLN A 138 -2.00 7.99 -16.93
C GLN A 138 -2.62 8.21 -18.32
N GLY A 139 -3.71 7.52 -18.66
CA GLY A 139 -4.22 7.46 -20.03
C GLY A 139 -3.27 6.67 -20.96
N ALA A 140 -3.73 6.35 -22.17
CA ALA A 140 -2.99 5.48 -23.11
C ALA A 140 -1.70 6.08 -23.70
N GLY A 141 -1.15 7.17 -23.14
CA GLY A 141 -0.14 8.03 -23.77
C GLY A 141 1.21 8.17 -23.07
N ASP A 142 1.33 8.00 -21.74
CA ASP A 142 2.59 8.25 -21.04
C ASP A 142 3.08 7.03 -20.29
N ALA A 143 3.98 6.30 -20.94
CA ALA A 143 4.71 5.18 -20.37
C ALA A 143 6.03 5.66 -19.81
N LEU A 144 6.07 6.26 -18.61
CA LEU A 144 7.28 6.34 -17.79
C LEU A 144 6.91 6.40 -16.31
N VAL A 145 6.60 5.24 -15.72
CA VAL A 145 7.06 5.02 -14.34
C VAL A 145 8.55 4.75 -14.49
N GLU A 146 9.37 5.82 -14.48
CA GLU A 146 10.82 5.62 -14.46
C GLU A 146 11.14 4.73 -13.26
N ALA A 147 11.62 3.54 -13.58
CA ALA A 147 12.20 2.64 -12.62
C ALA A 147 13.53 3.24 -12.20
N ASP A 148 13.48 4.16 -11.23
CA ASP A 148 14.65 4.40 -10.40
C ASP A 148 15.12 3.03 -9.91
N PRO A 149 16.38 2.62 -10.14
CA PRO A 149 16.87 1.33 -9.72
C PRO A 149 16.67 1.23 -8.22
N MET A 150 15.68 0.42 -7.82
CA MET A 150 15.44 0.12 -6.42
C MET A 150 16.75 -0.36 -5.82
N SER A 151 17.19 0.32 -4.75
CA SER A 151 18.26 -0.17 -3.88
C SER A 151 17.95 -1.63 -3.48
N PRO A 152 18.94 -2.50 -3.16
CA PRO A 152 18.67 -3.89 -2.79
C PRO A 152 18.04 -3.97 -1.39
N TYR A 153 16.82 -3.43 -1.23
CA TYR A 153 16.05 -3.35 0.01
C TYR A 153 15.76 -4.73 0.62
N GLY A 154 15.86 -5.80 -0.18
CA GLY A 154 15.70 -7.18 0.27
C GLY A 154 16.82 -7.66 1.20
N GLY A 155 18.06 -7.16 1.05
CA GLY A 155 19.22 -7.68 1.78
C GLY A 155 19.19 -7.37 3.28
N TYR A 156 18.77 -6.16 3.67
CA TYR A 156 18.72 -5.74 5.07
C TYR A 156 17.66 -6.50 5.86
N TYR A 157 16.43 -6.60 5.35
CA TYR A 157 15.36 -7.31 6.05
C TYR A 157 15.56 -8.83 6.07
N GLN A 158 16.29 -9.40 5.09
CA GLN A 158 16.68 -10.80 5.15
C GLN A 158 17.74 -11.05 6.23
N ALA A 159 18.67 -10.11 6.45
CA ALA A 159 19.60 -10.16 7.56
C ALA A 159 18.87 -10.03 8.91
N LEU A 160 17.90 -9.11 9.03
CA LEU A 160 17.10 -8.93 10.24
C LEU A 160 16.13 -10.09 10.53
N GLY A 161 15.47 -10.64 9.51
CA GLY A 161 14.57 -11.77 9.67
C GLY A 161 15.30 -13.11 9.82
N GLY A 162 16.58 -13.16 9.41
CA GLY A 162 17.45 -14.33 9.48
C GLY A 162 18.23 -14.46 10.79
N ASP A 163 18.44 -13.36 11.53
CA ASP A 163 19.18 -13.39 12.81
C ASP A 163 18.38 -14.05 13.96
N GLY A 164 17.05 -14.17 13.79
CA GLY A 164 16.14 -14.73 14.80
C GLY A 164 16.07 -13.91 16.10
N SER A 165 16.61 -12.70 16.11
CA SER A 165 16.63 -11.83 17.28
C SER A 165 15.26 -11.20 17.49
N LEU A 166 14.89 -11.07 18.76
CA LEU A 166 13.66 -10.40 19.16
C LEU A 166 13.62 -8.96 18.63
N ARG A 167 14.78 -8.28 18.64
CA ARG A 167 14.91 -6.91 18.14
C ARG A 167 14.64 -6.81 16.64
N GLY A 168 15.28 -7.67 15.83
CA GLY A 168 15.06 -7.70 14.38
C GLY A 168 13.62 -8.05 14.01
N SER A 169 13.01 -8.98 14.75
CA SER A 169 11.60 -9.34 14.59
C SER A 169 10.65 -8.18 14.93
N TYR A 170 10.94 -7.45 16.01
CA TYR A 170 10.17 -6.28 16.43
C TYR A 170 10.25 -5.15 15.40
N GLU A 171 11.47 -4.80 14.98
CA GLU A 171 11.76 -3.81 13.94
C GLU A 171 11.04 -4.12 12.64
N MET A 172 11.16 -5.35 12.16
CA MET A 172 10.57 -5.78 10.89
C MET A 172 9.04 -5.68 10.90
N LEU A 173 8.39 -6.12 11.99
CA LEU A 173 6.94 -6.01 12.11
C LEU A 173 6.46 -4.57 12.32
N ALA A 174 7.21 -3.76 13.08
CA ALA A 174 6.90 -2.34 13.26
C ALA A 174 6.92 -1.60 11.91
N CYS A 175 7.95 -1.84 11.10
CA CYS A 175 8.08 -1.28 9.77
C CYS A 175 6.99 -1.77 8.82
N PHE A 176 6.69 -3.08 8.83
CA PHE A 176 5.62 -3.63 8.00
C PHE A 176 4.27 -2.98 8.34
N LYS A 177 3.95 -2.88 9.63
CA LYS A 177 2.72 -2.21 10.11
C LYS A 177 2.68 -0.74 9.69
N LYS A 178 3.78 0.00 9.86
CA LYS A 178 3.89 1.41 9.47
C LYS A 178 3.60 1.59 7.98
N ASP A 179 4.22 0.79 7.13
CA ASP A 179 4.11 0.95 5.68
C ASP A 179 2.74 0.52 5.16
N MET A 180 2.16 -0.55 5.71
CA MET A 180 0.79 -0.92 5.33
C MET A 180 -0.22 0.18 5.69
N HIS A 181 -0.05 0.85 6.83
CA HIS A 181 -0.85 2.02 7.21
C HIS A 181 -0.66 3.21 6.26
N LYS A 182 0.60 3.52 5.88
CA LYS A 182 0.89 4.56 4.88
C LYS A 182 0.19 4.26 3.55
N VAL A 183 0.31 3.03 3.04
CA VAL A 183 -0.35 2.62 1.78
C VAL A 183 -1.87 2.70 1.89
N GLU A 184 -2.47 2.26 3.00
CA GLU A 184 -3.91 2.38 3.24
C GLU A 184 -4.36 3.85 3.15
N THR A 185 -3.63 4.73 3.84
CA THR A 185 -3.92 6.17 3.84
C THR A 185 -3.87 6.74 2.43
N TYR A 186 -2.80 6.45 1.67
CA TYR A 186 -2.62 6.95 0.31
C TYR A 186 -3.70 6.44 -0.65
N LEU A 187 -4.03 5.14 -0.61
CA LEU A 187 -5.07 4.59 -1.48
C LEU A 187 -6.47 5.09 -1.12
N THR A 188 -6.73 5.30 0.17
CA THR A 188 -8.01 5.88 0.64
C THR A 188 -8.16 7.32 0.14
N VAL A 189 -7.13 8.15 0.31
CA VAL A 189 -7.12 9.54 -0.20
C VAL A 189 -7.27 9.55 -1.72
N ALA A 190 -6.56 8.69 -2.44
CA ALA A 190 -6.64 8.58 -3.89
C ALA A 190 -8.05 8.19 -4.36
N LYS A 191 -8.69 7.22 -3.70
CA LYS A 191 -10.09 6.83 -3.97
C LYS A 191 -11.04 8.00 -3.77
N CYS A 192 -10.93 8.71 -2.64
CA CYS A 192 -11.80 9.84 -2.30
C CYS A 192 -11.74 10.98 -3.31
N ARG A 193 -10.61 11.17 -4.01
CA ARG A 193 -10.50 12.18 -5.06
C ARG A 193 -11.20 11.82 -6.37
N LEU A 194 -11.36 10.52 -6.64
CA LEU A 194 -12.04 10.05 -7.85
C LEU A 194 -13.56 9.92 -7.65
N SER A 195 -14.01 9.81 -6.40
CA SER A 195 -15.41 9.73 -6.02
C SER A 195 -15.70 10.70 -4.86
N PRO A 196 -15.85 12.00 -5.14
CA PRO A 196 -16.14 13.00 -4.10
C PRO A 196 -17.54 12.86 -3.48
N GLU A 197 -18.40 12.03 -4.07
CA GLU A 197 -19.74 11.70 -3.53
C GLU A 197 -19.69 10.67 -2.40
N ASP A 198 -18.61 9.90 -2.28
CA ASP A 198 -18.33 9.14 -1.07
C ASP A 198 -17.94 10.16 0.01
N ASN A 199 -18.76 10.32 1.07
CA ASN A 199 -18.50 11.22 2.20
C ASN A 199 -17.18 10.87 2.92
N CYS A 200 -16.07 11.25 2.31
CA CYS A 200 -14.72 11.02 2.80
C CYS A 200 -14.37 12.09 3.82
N THR A 201 -14.49 11.77 5.10
CA THR A 201 -13.86 12.54 6.17
C THR A 201 -12.36 12.28 6.15
N LEU A 202 -11.60 13.19 5.53
CA LEU A 202 -10.12 13.18 5.47
C LEU A 202 -9.47 13.74 6.75
#